data_AF-A0A522VAH9-F1
#
_entry.id   AF-A0A522VAH9-F1
#
_cell.length_a   1.000
_cell.length_b   1.000
_cell.length_c   1.000
_cell.angle_alpha   90.00
_cell.angle_beta   90.00
_cell.angle_gamma   90.00
#
_symmetry.space_group_name_H-M   'P 1'
#
loop_
_entity.id
_entity.type
_entity.pdbx_description
1 polymer ?
#
loop_
_entity_poly.entity_id
_entity_poly.type
_entity_poly.pdbx_seq_one_letter_code
_entity_poly.pdbx_strand_id
1 'polypeptide(L)'
;LTIRLDLKKAVSFDSRIIPLGKEDIYRYLVWRQAETWRNHVSSYGYYMLRKTGLSENEAAGQLKNMKASAIHELVFKHGINLAETPAWQRCGVLVFRKTYKKKGYDPLKKTEVTTQRTKIIQEWNTPIFRTDIGRDLISQLLSEGI
;
A
#
# COMPACT_ATOMS: atom_id res chain seq x y z
N LEU A 1 17.44 0.81 3.22
CA LEU A 1 16.82 -0.42 3.74
C LEU A 1 17.77 -1.17 4.66
N THR A 2 18.98 -1.51 4.21
CA THR A 2 20.02 -2.22 4.98
C THR A 2 20.31 -1.59 6.35
N ILE A 3 20.46 -0.26 6.41
CA ILE A 3 20.71 0.47 7.67
C ILE A 3 19.49 0.44 8.60
N ARG A 4 18.28 0.58 8.05
CA ARG A 4 17.04 0.62 8.87
C ARG A 4 16.64 -0.75 9.41
N LEU A 5 16.97 -1.82 8.68
CA LEU A 5 16.64 -3.20 9.02
C LEU A 5 17.84 -4.00 9.54
N ASP A 6 18.99 -3.35 9.75
CA ASP A 6 20.25 -3.96 10.19
C ASP A 6 20.59 -5.28 9.45
N LEU A 7 20.47 -5.24 8.12
CA LEU A 7 20.66 -6.44 7.30
C LEU A 7 22.14 -6.75 7.13
N LYS A 8 22.54 -7.97 7.51
CA LYS A 8 23.90 -8.50 7.31
C LYS A 8 24.24 -8.82 5.85
N LYS A 9 23.21 -8.94 5.00
CA LYS A 9 23.35 -9.24 3.57
C LYS A 9 22.78 -8.09 2.74
N ALA A 10 23.46 -7.76 1.65
CA ALA A 10 22.97 -6.77 0.69
C ALA A 10 21.65 -7.26 0.06
N VAL A 11 20.77 -6.30 -0.22
CA VAL A 11 19.48 -6.51 -0.87
C VAL A 11 19.34 -5.50 -2.01
N SER A 12 18.64 -5.87 -3.07
CA SER A 12 18.44 -5.05 -4.26
C SER A 12 16.95 -4.87 -4.58
N PHE A 13 16.65 -3.81 -5.32
CA PHE A 13 15.32 -3.55 -5.89
C PHE A 13 15.47 -3.35 -7.39
N ASP A 14 14.59 -3.99 -8.16
CA ASP A 14 14.38 -3.62 -9.57
C ASP A 14 13.57 -2.32 -9.64
N SER A 15 13.77 -1.54 -10.70
CA SER A 15 13.05 -0.28 -10.93
C SER A 15 12.69 -0.12 -12.40
N ARG A 16 11.55 0.53 -12.65
CA ARG A 16 11.07 0.83 -14.01
C ARG A 16 10.34 2.15 -14.05
N ILE A 17 10.40 2.83 -15.19
CA ILE A 17 9.64 4.05 -15.47
C ILE A 17 8.37 3.65 -16.20
N ILE A 18 7.24 4.19 -15.75
CA ILE A 18 5.93 3.98 -16.39
C ILE A 18 5.41 5.37 -16.81
N PRO A 19 5.52 5.74 -18.10
CA PRO A 19 4.97 7.00 -18.58
C PRO A 19 3.45 6.95 -18.56
N LEU A 20 2.81 7.93 -17.92
CA LEU A 20 1.36 8.02 -17.76
C LEU A 20 0.89 9.44 -18.08
N GLY A 21 -0.26 9.57 -18.74
CA GLY A 21 -1.02 10.82 -18.77
C GLY A 21 -1.56 11.15 -17.36
N LYS A 22 -1.89 12.42 -17.11
CA LYS A 22 -2.41 12.84 -15.78
C LYS A 22 -3.68 12.08 -15.40
N GLU A 23 -4.54 11.86 -16.39
CA GLU A 23 -5.79 11.11 -16.34
C GLU A 23 -5.59 9.61 -16.05
N ASP A 24 -4.43 9.04 -16.38
CA ASP A 24 -4.15 7.61 -16.17
C ASP A 24 -3.56 7.31 -14.79
N ILE A 25 -3.11 8.32 -14.04
CA ILE A 25 -2.51 8.14 -12.71
C ILE A 25 -3.50 7.43 -11.77
N TYR A 26 -4.76 7.87 -11.75
CA TYR A 26 -5.80 7.23 -10.92
C TYR A 26 -6.01 5.76 -11.32
N ARG A 27 -6.09 5.46 -12.62
CA ARG A 27 -6.28 4.10 -13.13
C ARG A 27 -5.10 3.20 -12.75
N TYR A 28 -3.88 3.73 -12.84
CA TYR A 28 -2.67 3.05 -12.43
C TYR A 28 -2.70 2.71 -10.93
N LEU A 29 -3.05 3.67 -10.07
CA LEU A 29 -3.14 3.44 -8.62
C LEU A 29 -4.20 2.40 -8.24
N VAL A 30 -5.38 2.46 -8.87
CA VAL A 30 -6.43 1.43 -8.71
C VAL A 30 -5.92 0.05 -9.13
N TRP A 31 -5.17 -0.04 -10.23
CA TRP A 31 -4.59 -1.29 -10.68
C TRP A 31 -3.53 -1.83 -9.71
N ARG A 32 -2.67 -0.96 -9.16
CA ARG A 32 -1.72 -1.35 -8.10
C ARG A 32 -2.41 -1.84 -6.84
N GLN A 33 -3.49 -1.19 -6.40
CA GLN A 33 -4.25 -1.65 -5.23
C GLN A 33 -4.95 -2.99 -5.49
N ALA A 34 -5.45 -3.24 -6.71
CA ALA A 34 -5.98 -4.55 -7.09
C ALA A 34 -4.89 -5.64 -7.09
N GLU A 35 -3.64 -5.31 -7.41
CA GLU A 35 -2.50 -6.21 -7.26
C GLU A 35 -2.19 -6.50 -5.79
N THR A 36 -2.23 -5.50 -4.92
CA THR A 36 -2.11 -5.68 -3.47
C THR A 36 -3.15 -6.67 -2.95
N TRP A 37 -4.42 -6.55 -3.38
CA TRP A 37 -5.47 -7.50 -3.00
C TRP A 37 -5.17 -8.93 -3.46
N ARG A 38 -4.75 -9.12 -4.71
CA ARG A 38 -4.37 -10.44 -5.23
C ARG A 38 -3.21 -11.03 -4.41
N ASN A 39 -2.19 -10.24 -4.12
CA ASN A 39 -1.05 -10.67 -3.31
C ASN A 39 -1.45 -11.00 -1.88
N HIS A 40 -2.38 -10.24 -1.28
CA HIS A 40 -2.93 -10.51 0.03
C HIS A 40 -3.61 -11.89 0.09
N VAL A 41 -4.57 -12.13 -0.81
CA VAL A 41 -5.30 -13.40 -0.89
C VAL A 41 -4.34 -14.57 -1.12
N SER A 42 -3.43 -14.44 -2.11
CA SER A 42 -2.45 -15.48 -2.42
C SER A 42 -1.50 -15.75 -1.26
N SER A 43 -1.02 -14.72 -0.56
CA SER A 43 -0.10 -14.89 0.57
C SER A 43 -0.76 -15.64 1.72
N TYR A 44 -1.99 -15.25 2.08
CA TYR A 44 -2.74 -15.97 3.11
C TYR A 44 -3.01 -17.42 2.70
N GLY A 45 -3.46 -17.66 1.47
CA GLY A 45 -3.65 -19.01 0.94
C GLY A 45 -2.36 -19.85 1.01
N TYR A 46 -1.24 -19.29 0.56
CA TYR A 46 0.06 -19.95 0.59
C TYR A 46 0.46 -20.36 2.01
N TYR A 47 0.45 -19.42 2.95
CA TYR A 47 0.85 -19.72 4.33
C TYR A 47 -0.13 -20.65 5.04
N MET A 48 -1.41 -20.63 4.66
CA MET A 48 -2.38 -21.62 5.16
C MET A 48 -2.05 -23.03 4.65
N LEU A 49 -1.75 -23.20 3.36
CA LEU A 49 -1.31 -24.50 2.82
C LEU A 49 0.01 -24.97 3.43
N ARG A 50 0.96 -24.06 3.68
CA ARG A 50 2.21 -24.41 4.37
C ARG A 50 1.96 -24.91 5.80
N LYS A 51 0.96 -24.35 6.50
CA LYS A 51 0.59 -24.80 7.86
C LYS A 51 -0.01 -26.20 7.89
N THR A 52 -0.56 -26.71 6.79
CA THR A 52 -1.08 -28.09 6.71
C THR A 52 0.01 -29.12 6.36
N GLY A 53 1.29 -28.70 6.30
CA GLY A 53 2.44 -29.59 6.11
C GLY A 53 2.95 -29.72 4.68
N LEU A 54 2.30 -29.08 3.69
CA LEU A 54 2.76 -29.08 2.30
C LEU A 54 4.10 -28.38 2.18
N SER A 55 4.99 -28.88 1.33
CA SER A 55 6.23 -28.19 0.95
C SER A 55 5.97 -26.89 0.18
N GLU A 56 7.02 -26.09 -0.02
CA GLU A 56 6.93 -24.81 -0.74
C GLU A 56 6.43 -25.00 -2.18
N ASN A 57 6.96 -26.01 -2.88
CA ASN A 57 6.59 -26.31 -4.25
C ASN A 57 5.15 -26.84 -4.36
N GLU A 58 4.72 -27.69 -3.43
CA GLU A 58 3.35 -28.21 -3.39
C GLU A 58 2.34 -27.09 -3.10
N ALA A 59 2.63 -26.25 -2.10
CA ALA A 59 1.76 -25.11 -1.75
C ALA A 59 1.66 -24.11 -2.92
N ALA A 60 2.78 -23.77 -3.56
CA ALA A 60 2.79 -22.88 -4.73
C ALA A 60 2.05 -23.50 -5.93
N GLY A 61 2.28 -24.79 -6.19
CA GLY A 61 1.64 -25.52 -7.28
C GLY A 61 0.12 -25.62 -7.12
N GLN A 62 -0.35 -25.92 -5.90
CA GLN A 62 -1.77 -25.96 -5.60
C GLN A 62 -2.40 -24.57 -5.70
N LEU A 63 -1.77 -23.54 -5.11
CA LEU A 63 -2.28 -22.17 -5.12
C LEU A 63 -2.42 -21.61 -6.55
N LYS A 64 -1.47 -21.92 -7.45
CA LYS A 64 -1.48 -21.46 -8.85
C LYS A 64 -2.76 -21.84 -9.60
N ASN A 65 -3.37 -22.98 -9.25
CA ASN A 65 -4.56 -23.50 -9.92
C ASN A 65 -5.86 -23.11 -9.21
N MET A 66 -5.79 -22.41 -8.07
CA MET A 66 -6.97 -22.00 -7.32
C MET A 66 -7.52 -20.64 -7.79
N LYS A 67 -8.84 -20.56 -7.87
CA LYS A 67 -9.53 -19.26 -7.99
C LYS A 67 -9.46 -18.51 -6.66
N ALA A 68 -9.48 -17.18 -6.73
CA ALA A 68 -9.46 -16.33 -5.53
C ALA A 68 -10.57 -16.69 -4.52
N SER A 69 -11.79 -17.00 -4.99
CA SER A 69 -12.90 -17.44 -4.13
C SER A 69 -12.58 -18.73 -3.36
N ALA A 70 -11.95 -19.71 -4.03
CA ALA A 70 -11.55 -20.96 -3.37
C ALA A 70 -10.46 -20.73 -2.32
N ILE A 71 -9.53 -19.79 -2.57
CA ILE A 71 -8.53 -19.40 -1.58
C ILE A 71 -9.19 -18.72 -0.38
N HIS A 72 -10.16 -17.83 -0.62
CA HIS A 72 -10.97 -17.22 0.44
C HIS A 72 -11.65 -18.27 1.31
N GLU A 73 -12.34 -19.23 0.71
CA GLU A 73 -13.00 -20.31 1.43
C GLU A 73 -12.02 -21.18 2.22
N LEU A 74 -10.87 -21.52 1.63
CA LEU A 74 -9.81 -22.28 2.30
C LEU A 74 -9.35 -21.57 3.57
N VAL A 75 -9.02 -20.28 3.45
CA VAL A 75 -8.52 -19.47 4.57
C VAL A 75 -9.62 -19.28 5.62
N PHE A 76 -10.86 -19.07 5.20
CA PHE A 76 -12.02 -18.91 6.08
C PHE A 76 -12.34 -20.18 6.88
N LYS A 77 -12.27 -21.36 6.26
CA LYS A 77 -12.44 -22.67 6.94
C LYS A 77 -11.42 -22.90 8.06
N HIS A 78 -10.28 -22.21 8.00
CA HIS A 78 -9.24 -22.25 9.02
C HIS A 78 -9.29 -21.05 9.98
N GLY A 79 -10.44 -20.36 10.06
CA GLY A 79 -10.73 -19.34 11.07
C GLY A 79 -10.21 -17.95 10.75
N ILE A 80 -9.77 -17.67 9.52
CA ILE A 80 -9.29 -16.34 9.13
C ILE A 80 -10.27 -15.70 8.14
N ASN A 81 -10.92 -14.62 8.55
CA ASN A 81 -11.70 -13.77 7.65
C ASN A 81 -10.79 -12.75 6.97
N LEU A 82 -10.49 -12.95 5.67
CA LEU A 82 -9.65 -12.02 4.91
C LEU A 82 -10.21 -10.60 4.87
N ALA A 83 -11.53 -10.39 5.02
CA ALA A 83 -12.13 -9.06 5.03
C ALA A 83 -11.89 -8.29 6.35
N GLU A 84 -11.49 -8.97 7.42
CA GLU A 84 -11.24 -8.39 8.74
C GLU A 84 -9.74 -8.21 9.04
N THR A 85 -8.88 -8.60 8.09
CA THR A 85 -7.43 -8.37 8.23
C THR A 85 -7.10 -6.87 8.19
N PRO A 86 -5.97 -6.45 8.79
CA PRO A 86 -5.57 -5.05 8.82
C PRO A 86 -5.58 -4.40 7.43
N ALA A 87 -6.10 -3.17 7.35
CA ALA A 87 -6.29 -2.47 6.08
C ALA A 87 -5.01 -2.37 5.24
N TRP A 88 -3.85 -2.11 5.86
CA TRP A 88 -2.56 -2.03 5.16
C TRP A 88 -2.18 -3.34 4.45
N GLN A 89 -2.64 -4.50 4.93
CA GLN A 89 -2.39 -5.78 4.25
C GLN A 89 -3.28 -5.95 3.01
N ARG A 90 -4.50 -5.41 3.06
CA ARG A 90 -5.50 -5.52 1.98
C ARG A 90 -5.33 -4.46 0.90
N CYS A 91 -5.01 -3.24 1.33
CA CYS A 91 -5.07 -2.02 0.53
C CYS A 91 -3.71 -1.34 0.36
N GLY A 92 -2.68 -1.78 1.10
CA GLY A 92 -1.36 -1.16 1.11
C GLY A 92 -1.29 0.08 1.99
N VAL A 93 -0.11 0.71 2.01
CA VAL A 93 0.17 1.97 2.73
C VAL A 93 0.31 3.09 1.71
N LEU A 94 -0.43 4.17 1.89
CA LEU A 94 -0.34 5.35 1.04
C LEU A 94 0.61 6.38 1.67
N VAL A 95 1.62 6.80 0.92
CA VAL A 95 2.60 7.80 1.38
C VAL A 95 2.52 9.02 0.46
N PHE A 96 2.29 10.19 1.05
CA PHE A 96 2.10 11.43 0.29
C PHE A 96 2.63 12.65 1.04
N ARG A 97 2.82 13.74 0.31
CA ARG A 97 3.23 15.04 0.85
C ARG A 97 2.00 15.86 1.17
N LYS A 98 2.03 16.55 2.31
CA LYS A 98 0.99 17.53 2.69
C LYS A 98 1.63 18.83 3.11
N THR A 99 1.14 19.93 2.56
CA THR A 99 1.56 21.27 2.94
C THR A 99 0.79 21.74 4.17
N TYR A 100 1.48 22.34 5.12
CA TYR A 100 0.89 22.93 6.31
C TYR A 100 1.54 24.29 6.61
N LYS A 101 0.76 25.16 7.24
CA LYS A 101 1.24 26.46 7.71
C LYS A 101 1.96 26.27 9.04
N LYS A 102 3.18 26.79 9.14
CA LYS A 102 3.96 26.84 10.38
C LYS A 102 4.29 28.28 10.70
N LYS A 103 3.94 28.71 11.92
CA LYS A 103 4.41 29.98 12.48
C LYS A 103 5.91 29.89 12.73
N GLY A 104 6.64 30.90 12.29
CA GLY A 104 8.05 31.12 12.58
C GLY A 104 8.27 32.56 13.01
N TYR A 105 9.50 32.87 13.39
CA TYR A 105 9.91 34.22 13.77
C TYR A 105 10.97 34.71 12.80
N ASP A 106 10.77 35.90 12.24
CA ASP A 106 11.77 36.58 11.43
C ASP A 106 12.61 37.49 12.34
N PRO A 107 13.88 37.14 12.65
CA PRO A 107 14.72 37.91 13.56
C PRO A 107 15.14 39.27 13.00
N LEU A 108 15.09 39.47 11.67
CA LEU A 108 15.42 40.75 11.03
C LEU A 108 14.26 41.74 11.15
N LYS A 109 13.02 41.25 10.93
CA LYS A 109 11.80 42.07 11.03
C LYS A 109 11.19 42.10 12.44
N LYS A 110 11.68 41.24 13.34
CA LYS A 110 11.17 41.03 14.70
C LYS A 110 9.67 40.69 14.75
N THR A 111 9.15 40.00 13.73
CA THR A 111 7.72 39.67 13.60
C THR A 111 7.47 38.18 13.44
N GLU A 112 6.29 37.71 13.88
CA GLU A 112 5.80 36.38 13.52
C GLU A 112 5.49 36.33 12.02
N VAL A 113 6.05 35.35 11.33
CA VAL A 113 5.79 35.08 9.92
C VAL A 113 5.15 33.70 9.76
N THR A 114 4.14 33.60 8.92
CA THR A 114 3.57 32.30 8.54
C THR A 114 4.28 31.78 7.31
N THR A 115 4.86 30.60 7.42
CA THR A 115 5.55 29.95 6.30
C THR A 115 4.87 28.64 5.94
N GLN A 116 4.98 28.22 4.68
CA GLN A 116 4.53 26.90 4.25
C GLN A 116 5.65 25.88 4.47
N ARG A 117 5.29 24.70 4.96
CA ARG A 117 6.18 23.55 5.12
C ARG A 117 5.49 22.31 4.61
N THR A 118 6.27 21.38 4.09
CA THR A 118 5.77 20.07 3.64
C THR A 118 6.13 19.03 4.67
N LYS A 119 5.18 18.16 5.00
CA LYS A 119 5.42 16.93 5.77
C LYS A 119 5.06 15.71 4.94
N ILE A 120 5.74 14.61 5.20
CA ILE A 120 5.39 13.30 4.64
C ILE A 120 4.37 12.66 5.58
N ILE A 121 3.25 12.20 5.03
CA ILE A 121 2.21 11.46 5.74
C ILE A 121 2.25 10.01 5.27
N GLN A 122 2.10 9.08 6.21
CA GLN A 122 1.91 7.65 5.95
C GLN A 122 0.51 7.27 6.43
N GLU A 123 -0.37 6.93 5.50
CA GLU A 123 -1.72 6.45 5.78
C GLU A 123 -1.72 4.91 5.75
N TRP A 124 -1.98 4.31 6.91
CA TRP A 124 -1.98 2.86 7.11
C TRP A 124 -3.39 2.25 6.98
N ASN A 125 -4.43 3.09 7.01
CA ASN A 125 -5.81 2.72 6.73
C ASN A 125 -6.22 3.25 5.35
N THR A 126 -5.43 2.91 4.32
CA THR A 126 -5.66 3.36 2.95
C THR A 126 -7.05 2.94 2.46
N PRO A 127 -7.90 3.87 2.00
CA PRO A 127 -9.22 3.52 1.49
C PRO A 127 -9.11 2.77 0.15
N ILE A 128 -10.17 2.04 -0.19
CA ILE A 128 -10.27 1.39 -1.49
C ILE A 128 -10.44 2.47 -2.56
N PHE A 129 -9.47 2.63 -3.45
CA PHE A 129 -9.41 3.72 -4.43
C PHE A 129 -10.58 3.73 -5.41
N ARG A 130 -11.20 2.57 -5.67
CA ARG A 130 -12.38 2.47 -6.53
C ARG A 130 -13.67 3.02 -5.89
N THR A 131 -13.71 3.18 -4.58
CA THR A 131 -14.85 3.80 -3.87
C THR A 131 -14.83 5.32 -4.00
N ASP A 132 -15.95 5.98 -3.79
CA ASP A 132 -16.04 7.45 -3.87
C ASP A 132 -15.05 8.13 -2.92
N ILE A 133 -14.95 7.65 -1.68
CA ILE A 133 -13.97 8.14 -0.68
C ILE A 133 -12.54 8.02 -1.21
N GLY A 134 -12.20 6.87 -1.80
CA GLY A 134 -10.87 6.63 -2.35
C GLY A 134 -10.58 7.50 -3.58
N ARG A 135 -11.58 7.71 -4.45
CA ARG A 135 -11.48 8.56 -5.63
C ARG A 135 -11.28 10.02 -5.26
N ASP A 136 -12.02 10.51 -4.28
CA ASP A 136 -11.92 11.88 -3.78
C ASP A 136 -10.55 12.13 -3.14
N LEU A 137 -10.07 11.18 -2.34
CA LEU A 137 -8.73 11.24 -1.75
C LEU A 137 -7.66 11.36 -2.83
N ILE A 138 -7.66 10.49 -3.84
CA ILE A 138 -6.65 10.54 -4.91
C ILE A 138 -6.78 11.85 -5.72
N SER A 139 -8.00 12.31 -6.00
CA SER A 139 -8.23 13.56 -6.72
C SER A 139 -7.69 14.76 -5.94
N GLN A 140 -7.91 14.81 -4.62
CA GLN A 140 -7.34 15.83 -3.75
C GLN A 140 -5.81 15.80 -3.82
N LEU A 141 -5.19 14.63 -3.68
CA LEU A 141 -3.73 14.48 -3.71
C LEU A 141 -3.11 14.90 -5.05
N LEU A 142 -3.79 14.62 -6.17
CA LEU A 142 -3.34 15.05 -7.49
C LEU A 142 -3.49 16.57 -7.69
N SER A 143 -4.50 17.18 -7.06
CA SER A 143 -4.72 18.64 -7.12
C SER A 143 -3.75 19.44 -6.26
N GLU A 144 -3.33 18.89 -5.11
CA GLU A 144 -2.36 19.52 -4.20
C GLU A 144 -0.91 19.46 -4.72
N GLY A 145 -0.70 18.84 -5.88
CA GLY A 145 0.61 18.63 -6.49
C GLY A 145 1.38 17.52 -5.79
N ILE A 146 1.37 16.33 -6.41
CA ILE A 146 2.46 15.36 -6.20
C ILE A 146 3.77 16.01 -6.63
#